data_AF-A0A971KXY5-F1
#
_entry.id   AF-A0A971KXY5-F1
#
_cell.length_a   1.000
_cell.length_b   1.000
_cell.length_c   1.000
_cell.angle_alpha   90.00
_cell.angle_beta   90.00
_cell.angle_gamma   90.00
#
_symmetry.space_group_name_H-M   'P 1'
#
loop_
_entity.id
_entity.type
_entity.pdbx_description
1 polymer ?
#
loop_
_entity_poly.entity_id
_entity_poly.type
_entity_poly.pdbx_seq_one_letter_code
_entity_poly.pdbx_strand_id
1 'polypeptide(L)' 'MSMVRIKHIKLAVLLWVVMLLLTACLVTDSYPEPTDVFYVNDFAEVMDSDAENHIRTAAKELEDVTTAQVVVVTMAGI' A
#
# COMPACT_ATOMS: atom_id res chain seq x y z
N MET A 1 23.16 15.53 42.09
CA MET A 1 21.92 15.00 41.45
C MET A 1 21.60 13.65 42.08
N SER A 2 20.39 13.44 42.61
CA SER A 2 20.04 12.19 43.33
C SER A 2 20.17 10.95 42.42
N MET A 3 20.70 9.85 42.95
CA MET A 3 20.91 8.58 42.24
C MET A 3 19.60 8.04 41.63
N VAL A 4 18.46 8.38 42.23
CA VAL A 4 17.12 8.06 41.71
C VAL A 4 16.83 8.82 40.41
N ARG A 5 17.16 10.12 40.35
CA ARG A 5 16.96 10.96 39.14
C ARG A 5 17.81 10.46 37.96
N ILE A 6 19.03 9.99 38.22
CA ILE A 6 19.92 9.43 37.19
C ILE A 6 19.34 8.12 36.62
N LYS A 7 18.76 7.26 37.46
CA LYS A 7 18.09 6.02 37.00
C LYS A 7 16.89 6.33 36.11
N HIS A 8 16.06 7.31 36.49
CA HIS A 8 14.92 7.73 35.67
C HIS A 8 15.35 8.33 34.33
N ILE A 9 16.41 9.16 34.30
CA ILE A 9 16.95 9.71 33.06
C ILE A 9 17.45 8.60 32.13
N LYS A 10 18.23 7.64 32.65
CA LYS A 10 18.71 6.51 31.84
C LYS A 10 17.57 5.66 31.30
N LEU A 11 16.53 5.41 32.11
CA LEU A 11 15.34 4.67 31.69
C LEU A 11 14.56 5.42 30.60
N ALA A 12 14.39 6.73 30.74
CA ALA A 12 13.73 7.55 29.74
C ALA A 12 14.49 7.55 28.40
N VAL A 13 15.83 7.68 28.45
CA VAL A 13 16.68 7.60 27.25
C VAL A 13 16.58 6.22 26.60
N LEU A 14 16.60 5.14 27.38
CA LEU A 14 16.45 3.78 26.86
C LEU A 14 15.10 3.60 26.15
N LEU A 15 14.00 4.04 26.79
CA LEU A 15 12.67 3.96 26.19
C LEU A 15 12.57 4.76 24.89
N TRP A 16 13.22 5.92 24.84
CA TRP A 16 13.25 6.77 23.65
C TRP A 16 14.03 6.12 22.50
N VAL A 17 15.18 5.51 22.79
CA VAL A 17 15.96 4.74 21.82
C VAL A 17 15.18 3.53 21.29
N VAL A 18 14.47 2.80 22.17
CA VAL A 18 13.62 1.68 21.75
C VAL A 18 12.48 2.15 20.83
N MET A 19 11.84 3.27 21.14
CA MET A 19 10.79 3.85 20.31
C MET A 19 11.31 4.24 18.91
N LEU A 20 12.50 4.84 18.82
CA LEU A 20 13.16 5.15 17.54
C LEU A 20 13.45 3.89 16.71
N LEU A 21 13.96 2.83 17.35
CA LEU A 21 14.25 1.57 16.67
C LEU A 21 12.98 0.88 16.13
N LEU A 22 11.85 0.99 16.84
CA LEU A 22 10.57 0.44 16.38
C LEU A 22 10.05 1.13 15.11
N THR A 23 10.30 2.44 14.93
CA THR A 23 9.90 3.16 13.71
C THR A 23 10.76 2.83 12.48
N ALA A 24 11.99 2.35 12.68
CA ALA A 24 12.91 2.02 11.58
C ALA A 24 12.57 0.69 10.87
N CYS A 25 11.68 -0.13 11.43
CA CYS A 25 11.21 -1.39 10.82
C CYS A 25 9.90 -1.24 10.02
N LEU A 26 9.40 -0.01 9.83
CA LEU A 26 8.22 0.23 8.99
C LEU A 26 8.63 0.16 7.51
N VAL A 27 8.63 -1.06 6.96
CA VAL A 27 8.62 -1.27 5.52
C VAL A 27 7.18 -1.15 5.07
N THR A 28 6.83 -0.01 4.49
CA THR A 28 5.53 0.13 3.83
C THR A 28 5.67 -0.50 2.46
N ASP A 29 4.96 -1.59 2.20
CA ASP A 29 4.81 -2.02 0.82
C ASP A 29 4.09 -0.88 0.07
N SER A 30 4.73 -0.34 -0.97
CA SER A 30 4.20 0.75 -1.78
C SER A 30 3.19 0.21 -2.79
N TYR A 31 2.16 -0.48 -2.31
CA TYR A 31 1.03 -0.85 -3.15
C TYR A 31 0.06 0.32 -3.18
N PRO A 32 -0.36 0.76 -4.38
CA PRO A 32 -1.40 1.76 -4.48
C PRO A 32 -2.72 1.17 -3.96
N GLU A 33 -3.54 2.03 -3.35
CA GLU A 33 -4.88 1.63 -2.96
C GLU A 33 -5.71 1.29 -4.21
N PRO A 34 -6.61 0.29 -4.14
CA PRO A 34 -7.52 -0.01 -5.24
C PRO A 34 -8.29 1.24 -5.65
N THR A 35 -8.40 1.51 -6.96
CA THR A 35 -9.24 2.62 -7.45
C THR A 35 -10.72 2.22 -7.44
N ASP A 36 -11.61 3.21 -7.50
CA ASP A 36 -13.07 2.98 -7.64
C ASP A 36 -13.41 2.25 -8.97
N VAL A 37 -12.49 2.26 -9.95
CA VAL A 37 -12.61 1.52 -11.21
C VAL A 37 -12.14 0.09 -10.99
N PHE A 38 -13.03 -0.74 -10.44
CA PHE A 38 -12.71 -2.08 -9.92
C PHE A 38 -11.90 -3.00 -10.87
N TYR A 39 -12.18 -2.97 -12.18
CA TYR A 39 -11.57 -3.91 -13.14
C TYR A 39 -10.26 -3.41 -13.80
N VAL A 40 -9.94 -2.13 -13.67
CA VAL A 40 -8.78 -1.51 -14.34
C VAL A 40 -8.13 -0.47 -13.44
N ASN A 41 -6.86 -0.68 -13.09
CA ASN A 41 -6.06 0.28 -12.34
C ASN A 41 -4.80 0.64 -13.16
N ASP A 42 -4.83 1.78 -13.86
CA ASP A 42 -3.71 2.23 -14.70
C ASP A 42 -2.75 3.18 -13.96
N PHE A 43 -1.97 2.69 -12.99
CA PHE A 43 -1.04 3.56 -12.26
C PHE A 43 0.18 3.98 -13.08
N ALA A 44 0.42 3.31 -14.21
CA ALA A 44 1.52 3.63 -15.11
C ALA A 44 1.13 4.64 -16.21
N GLU A 45 -0.16 5.02 -16.31
CA GLU A 45 -0.70 5.88 -17.37
C GLU A 45 -0.32 5.40 -18.79
N VAL A 46 -0.41 4.08 -19.02
CA VAL A 46 -0.02 3.43 -20.29
C VAL A 46 -1.21 2.97 -21.14
N MET A 47 -2.43 3.11 -20.62
CA MET A 47 -3.67 2.77 -21.34
C MET A 47 -4.41 4.04 -21.75
N ASP A 48 -5.07 3.98 -22.90
CA ASP A 48 -6.04 5.00 -23.30
C ASP A 48 -7.46 4.62 -22.83
N SER A 49 -8.40 5.56 -22.96
CA SER A 49 -9.78 5.35 -22.52
C SER A 49 -10.48 4.20 -23.24
N ASP A 50 -10.11 3.91 -24.49
CA ASP A 50 -10.74 2.85 -25.27
C ASP A 50 -10.29 1.49 -24.76
N ALA A 51 -9.00 1.32 -24.46
CA ALA A 51 -8.45 0.14 -23.81
C ALA A 51 -9.07 -0.09 -22.41
N GLU A 52 -9.15 0.95 -21.58
CA GLU A 52 -9.77 0.84 -20.25
C GLU A 52 -11.25 0.43 -20.33
N ASN A 53 -12.02 1.03 -21.24
CA ASN A 53 -13.43 0.69 -21.43
C ASN A 53 -13.61 -0.74 -21.95
N HIS A 54 -12.73 -1.18 -22.84
CA HIS A 54 -12.74 -2.55 -23.36
C HIS A 54 -12.50 -3.57 -22.24
N ILE A 55 -11.44 -3.38 -21.44
CA ILE A 55 -11.13 -4.28 -20.32
C ILE A 55 -12.28 -4.30 -19.32
N ARG A 56 -12.82 -3.13 -18.95
CA ARG A 56 -13.95 -3.04 -18.00
C ARG A 56 -15.17 -3.82 -18.48
N THR A 57 -15.52 -3.69 -19.75
CA THR A 57 -16.68 -4.37 -20.34
C THR A 57 -16.46 -5.88 -20.38
N ALA A 58 -15.30 -6.32 -20.87
CA ALA A 58 -14.98 -7.75 -20.98
C ALA A 58 -14.89 -8.43 -19.60
N ALA A 59 -14.26 -7.76 -18.61
CA ALA A 59 -14.16 -8.29 -17.25
C ALA A 59 -15.54 -8.38 -16.58
N LYS A 60 -16.41 -7.38 -16.81
CA LYS A 60 -17.77 -7.40 -16.28
C LYS A 60 -18.60 -8.53 -16.88
N GLU A 61 -18.54 -8.71 -18.20
CA GLU A 61 -19.24 -9.80 -18.90
C GLU A 61 -18.76 -11.18 -18.43
N LEU A 62 -17.44 -11.35 -18.25
CA LEU A 62 -16.85 -12.56 -17.72
C LEU A 62 -17.39 -12.87 -16.31
N GLU A 63 -17.41 -11.88 -15.42
CA GLU A 63 -17.95 -12.06 -14.07
C GLU A 63 -19.44 -12.42 -14.11
N ASP A 64 -20.23 -11.76 -14.96
CA ASP A 64 -21.67 -11.99 -15.06
C ASP A 64 -21.99 -13.44 -15.48
N VAL A 65 -21.17 -14.04 -16.35
CA VAL A 65 -21.42 -15.39 -16.87
C VAL A 65 -20.68 -16.50 -16.11
N THR A 66 -19.61 -16.17 -15.38
CA THR A 66 -18.76 -17.17 -14.71
C THR A 66 -18.58 -16.99 -13.22
N THR A 67 -18.96 -15.84 -12.66
CA THR A 67 -18.60 -15.35 -11.31
C THR A 67 -17.10 -15.10 -11.08
N ALA A 68 -16.24 -15.38 -12.06
CA ALA A 68 -14.81 -15.12 -11.95
C ALA A 68 -14.50 -13.64 -12.20
N GLN A 69 -13.59 -13.08 -11.41
CA GLN A 69 -13.15 -11.69 -11.52
C GLN A 69 -11.73 -11.62 -12.07
N VAL A 70 -11.51 -10.76 -13.05
CA VAL A 70 -10.19 -10.44 -13.61
C VAL A 70 -9.99 -8.94 -13.50
N VAL A 71 -8.89 -8.53 -12.88
CA VAL A 71 -8.51 -7.13 -12.68
C VAL A 71 -7.16 -6.91 -13.33
N VAL A 72 -7.04 -5.85 -14.13
CA VAL A 72 -5.78 -5.45 -14.78
C VAL A 72 -5.18 -4.30 -14.00
N VAL A 73 -3.89 -4.43 -13.67
CA VAL A 73 -3.11 -3.39 -12.99
C VAL A 73 -1.83 -3.14 -13.79
N THR A 74 -1.54 -1.88 -14.07
CA THR A 74 -0.25 -1.44 -14.62
C THR A 74 0.49 -0.66 -13.54
N MET A 75 1.82 -0.82 -13.51
CA MET A 75 2.70 -0.12 -12.59
C MET A 75 3.90 0.37 -13.38
N ALA A 76 4.36 1.60 -13.11
CA ALA A 76 5.68 2.01 -13.56
C ALA A 76 6.73 1.07 -12.93
N GLY A 77 7.77 0.72 -13.69
CA GLY A 77 8.75 -0.30 -13.27
C GLY A 77 9.26 -0.07 -11.84
N ILE A 78 9.21 -1.15 -11.05
CA ILE A 78 9.82 -1.29 -9.71
C ILE A 78 11.34 -1.36 -9.77
#